data_AF-A0ABD3VK03-F1
#
_entry.id   AF-A0ABD3VK03-F1
#
_cell.length_a   1.000
_cell.length_b   1.000
_cell.length_c   1.000
_cell.angle_alpha   90.00
_cell.angle_beta   90.00
_cell.angle_gamma   90.00
#
_symmetry.space_group_name_H-M   'P 1'
#
loop_
_entity.id
_entity.type
_entity.pdbx_description
1 polymer ?
#
loop_
_entity_poly.entity_id
_entity_poly.type
_entity_poly.pdbx_seq_one_letter_code
_entity_poly.pdbx_strand_id
1 'polypeptide(L)'
;MQISENIELGSDDEKALTKAIEHVFPSARQYLCTKHLKDNIKFYLQNKVEIDKVESDKVMRSLFGSKSIMEANTTIKFENRLDKLEQLIKEKFDSFEQYYVNNLKPRLQKFVFKPNSRSNEKNTRSTTHSIHQQYFKNFY
;
A
#
# COMPACT_ATOMS: atom_id res chain seq x y z
N MET A 1 26.05 -18.59 3.39
CA MET A 1 25.58 -18.18 2.05
C MET A 1 24.87 -16.85 2.21
N GLN A 2 25.55 -15.76 1.86
CA GLN A 2 25.01 -14.41 1.98
C GLN A 2 24.32 -14.10 0.65
N ILE A 3 23.00 -14.16 0.60
CA ILE A 3 22.24 -13.73 -0.59
C ILE A 3 22.31 -12.20 -0.58
N SER A 4 23.31 -11.64 -1.26
CA SER A 4 23.49 -10.19 -1.46
C SER A 4 22.67 -9.71 -2.66
N GLU A 5 21.41 -10.11 -2.74
CA GLU A 5 20.51 -9.61 -3.76
C GLU A 5 19.54 -8.64 -3.09
N ASN A 6 19.32 -7.49 -3.71
CA ASN A 6 18.27 -6.55 -3.33
C ASN A 6 16.92 -7.20 -3.65
N ILE A 7 16.46 -8.11 -2.79
CA ILE A 7 15.24 -8.87 -2.97
C ILE A 7 14.05 -7.92 -2.83
N GLU A 8 13.25 -7.78 -3.88
CA GLU A 8 11.98 -7.05 -3.86
C GLU A 8 10.81 -8.04 -3.89
N LEU A 9 9.94 -7.99 -2.89
CA LEU A 9 8.80 -8.92 -2.76
C LEU A 9 7.49 -8.15 -2.68
N GLY A 10 6.62 -8.42 -3.64
CA GLY A 10 5.20 -8.09 -3.54
C GLY A 10 4.48 -9.19 -2.76
N SER A 11 3.79 -8.82 -1.68
CA SER A 11 2.98 -9.78 -0.92
C SER A 11 1.59 -9.23 -0.66
N ASP A 12 0.67 -10.16 -0.42
CA ASP A 12 -0.65 -9.83 0.08
C ASP A 12 -0.56 -9.39 1.53
N ASP A 13 -1.60 -8.74 2.03
CA ASP A 13 -1.64 -8.18 3.38
C ASP A 13 -1.89 -9.24 4.47
N GLU A 14 -1.25 -10.41 4.31
CA GLU A 14 -1.33 -11.54 5.23
C GLU A 14 -0.17 -11.48 6.23
N LYS A 15 -0.51 -11.29 7.51
CA LYS A 15 0.47 -11.10 8.59
C LYS A 15 1.48 -12.25 8.70
N ALA A 16 1.06 -13.49 8.43
CA ALA A 16 1.93 -14.65 8.50
C ALA A 16 3.02 -14.59 7.43
N LEU A 17 2.64 -14.27 6.18
CA LEU A 17 3.58 -14.10 5.07
C LEU A 17 4.53 -12.93 5.32
N THR A 18 4.02 -11.79 5.77
CA THR A 18 4.88 -10.63 6.12
C THR A 18 5.95 -11.02 7.14
N LYS A 19 5.56 -11.72 8.22
CA LYS A 19 6.51 -12.15 9.27
C LYS A 19 7.52 -13.17 8.75
N ALA A 20 7.08 -14.12 7.91
CA ALA A 20 7.97 -15.11 7.31
C ALA A 20 9.03 -14.43 6.42
N ILE A 21 8.61 -13.48 5.59
CA ILE A 21 9.52 -12.71 4.75
C ILE A 21 10.51 -11.91 5.60
N GLU A 22 10.04 -11.22 6.65
CA GLU A 22 10.91 -10.47 7.56
C GLU A 22 11.95 -11.34 8.27
N HIS A 23 11.58 -12.58 8.58
CA HIS A 23 12.46 -13.53 9.24
C HIS A 23 13.51 -14.12 8.29
N VAL A 24 13.08 -14.54 7.10
CA VAL A 24 13.95 -15.24 6.12
C VAL A 24 14.76 -14.26 5.29
N PHE A 25 14.20 -13.09 4.96
CA PHE A 25 14.80 -12.06 4.12
C PHE A 25 14.72 -10.68 4.81
N PRO A 26 15.47 -10.45 5.91
CA PRO A 26 15.37 -9.23 6.70
C PRO A 26 15.79 -7.97 5.94
N SER A 27 16.60 -8.11 4.89
CA SER A 27 17.01 -7.02 3.99
C SER A 27 16.09 -6.82 2.79
N ALA A 28 15.09 -7.67 2.59
CA ALA A 28 14.19 -7.57 1.44
C ALA A 28 13.32 -6.31 1.51
N ARG A 29 13.14 -5.67 0.36
CA ARG A 29 12.17 -4.60 0.18
C ARG A 29 10.81 -5.22 -0.06
N GLN A 30 9.88 -4.95 0.86
CA GLN A 30 8.52 -5.48 0.78
C GLN A 30 7.56 -4.42 0.27
N TYR A 31 6.72 -4.82 -0.66
CA TYR A 31 5.64 -4.03 -1.23
C TYR A 31 4.32 -4.73 -0.95
N LEU A 32 3.29 -3.97 -0.58
CA LEU A 32 1.94 -4.50 -0.53
C LEU A 32 1.35 -4.52 -1.94
N CYS A 33 0.67 -5.61 -2.26
CA CYS A 33 -0.15 -5.65 -3.47
C CYS A 33 -1.27 -4.60 -3.38
N THR A 34 -1.18 -3.55 -4.19
CA THR A 34 -2.14 -2.43 -4.18
C THR A 34 -3.54 -2.87 -4.56
N LYS A 35 -3.67 -3.93 -5.38
CA LYS A 35 -4.97 -4.55 -5.71
C LYS A 35 -5.63 -5.14 -4.46
N HIS A 36 -4.95 -6.01 -3.73
CA HIS A 36 -5.53 -6.64 -2.54
C HIS A 36 -5.75 -5.63 -1.41
N LEU A 37 -4.86 -4.64 -1.26
CA LEU A 37 -5.07 -3.54 -0.33
C LEU A 37 -6.35 -2.75 -0.68
N LYS A 38 -6.59 -2.46 -1.96
CA LYS A 38 -7.81 -1.80 -2.44
C LYS A 38 -9.05 -2.63 -2.14
N ASP A 39 -9.01 -3.92 -2.43
CA ASP A 39 -10.15 -4.82 -2.22
C ASP A 39 -10.46 -4.99 -0.72
N ASN A 40 -9.43 -5.11 0.12
CA ASN A 40 -9.58 -5.19 1.58
C ASN A 40 -10.21 -3.93 2.18
N ILE A 41 -9.74 -2.75 1.76
CA ILE A 41 -10.29 -1.48 2.26
C ILE A 41 -11.72 -1.29 1.78
N LYS A 42 -12.00 -1.59 0.51
CA LYS A 42 -13.36 -1.52 -0.04
C LYS A 42 -14.30 -2.46 0.72
N PHE A 43 -13.87 -3.70 0.96
CA PHE A 43 -14.64 -4.68 1.72
C PHE A 43 -14.91 -4.18 3.15
N TYR A 44 -13.90 -3.62 3.82
CA TYR A 44 -14.05 -3.06 5.17
C TYR A 44 -15.04 -1.91 5.20
N LEU A 45 -14.91 -0.94 4.28
CA LEU A 45 -15.83 0.19 4.17
C LEU A 45 -17.26 -0.26 3.89
N GLN A 46 -17.48 -1.28 3.05
CA GLN A 46 -18.82 -1.73 2.70
C GLN A 46 -19.50 -2.60 3.77
N ASN A 47 -18.72 -3.37 4.54
CA ASN A 47 -19.27 -4.43 5.40
C ASN A 47 -19.05 -4.18 6.91
N LYS A 48 -18.13 -3.29 7.27
CA LYS A 48 -17.74 -3.02 8.67
C LYS A 48 -17.99 -1.59 9.10
N VAL A 49 -18.22 -0.70 8.15
CA VAL A 49 -18.49 0.72 8.39
C VAL A 49 -19.84 1.03 7.76
N GLU A 50 -20.75 1.67 8.49
CA GLU A 50 -22.01 2.17 7.95
C GLU A 50 -21.77 3.49 7.21
N ILE A 51 -20.85 3.48 6.23
CA ILE A 51 -20.51 4.64 5.43
C ILE A 51 -21.34 4.65 4.14
N ASP A 52 -21.82 5.82 3.75
CA ASP A 52 -22.50 5.95 2.46
C ASP A 52 -21.52 5.70 1.29
N LYS A 53 -22.08 5.33 0.14
CA LYS A 53 -21.30 5.00 -1.06
C LYS A 53 -20.45 6.20 -1.54
N VAL A 54 -20.96 7.42 -1.43
CA VAL A 54 -20.30 8.63 -1.93
C VAL A 54 -19.04 8.94 -1.12
N GLU A 55 -19.14 8.80 0.20
CA GLU A 55 -18.07 8.99 1.17
C GLU A 55 -17.05 7.85 1.11
N SER A 56 -17.49 6.60 0.97
CA SER A 56 -16.61 5.46 0.65
C SER A 56 -15.80 5.73 -0.63
N ASP A 57 -16.45 6.22 -1.69
CA ASP A 57 -15.77 6.57 -2.93
C ASP A 57 -14.77 7.73 -2.75
N LYS A 58 -15.01 8.68 -1.83
CA LYS A 58 -14.03 9.72 -1.50
C LYS A 58 -12.78 9.13 -0.85
N VAL A 59 -12.94 8.25 0.15
CA VAL A 59 -11.82 7.55 0.80
C VAL A 59 -11.04 6.74 -0.24
N MET A 60 -11.74 5.97 -1.09
CA MET A 60 -11.12 5.16 -2.14
C MET A 60 -10.40 6.00 -3.20
N ARG A 61 -10.92 7.19 -3.56
CA ARG A 61 -10.24 8.12 -4.48
C ARG A 61 -8.99 8.74 -3.84
N SER A 62 -9.03 9.08 -2.56
CA SER A 62 -7.87 9.58 -1.81
C SER A 62 -6.75 8.53 -1.73
N LEU A 63 -7.12 7.25 -1.65
CA LEU A 63 -6.17 6.14 -1.58
C LEU A 63 -5.68 5.64 -2.95
N PHE A 64 -6.53 5.56 -3.97
CA PHE A 64 -6.20 4.90 -5.25
C PHE A 64 -6.55 5.69 -6.52
N GLY A 65 -7.06 6.92 -6.40
CA GLY A 65 -7.30 7.80 -7.54
C GLY A 65 -6.02 8.36 -8.17
N SER A 66 -6.18 9.15 -9.23
CA SER A 66 -5.06 9.74 -10.00
C SER A 66 -4.19 10.75 -9.24
N LYS A 67 -4.67 11.29 -8.11
CA LYS A 67 -3.93 12.18 -7.20
C LYS A 67 -3.83 11.60 -5.78
N SER A 68 -3.82 10.28 -5.68
CA SER A 68 -3.91 9.57 -4.42
C SER A 68 -2.60 9.46 -3.65
N ILE A 69 -2.67 8.96 -2.42
CA ILE A 69 -1.51 8.62 -1.61
C ILE A 69 -0.57 7.65 -2.35
N MET A 70 -1.11 6.70 -3.13
CA MET A 70 -0.31 5.73 -3.91
C MET A 70 0.48 6.39 -5.04
N GLU A 71 -0.03 7.50 -5.59
CA GLU A 71 0.63 8.28 -6.65
C GLU A 71 1.52 9.41 -6.09
N ALA A 72 1.85 9.38 -4.81
CA ALA A 72 2.70 10.39 -4.19
C ALA A 72 4.18 10.09 -4.49
N ASN A 73 4.79 10.89 -5.37
CA ASN A 73 6.16 10.69 -5.81
C ASN A 73 7.22 11.47 -5.00
N THR A 74 6.80 12.17 -3.94
CA THR A 74 7.71 12.85 -2.99
C THR A 74 7.18 12.69 -1.58
N THR A 75 8.08 12.72 -0.59
CA THR A 75 7.73 12.71 0.85
C THR A 75 6.71 13.78 1.19
N ILE A 76 6.97 15.02 0.77
CA ILE A 76 6.08 16.15 1.03
C ILE A 76 4.68 15.88 0.45
N LYS A 77 4.57 15.31 -0.76
CA LYS A 77 3.25 14.98 -1.34
C LYS A 77 2.56 13.83 -0.62
N PHE A 78 3.32 12.84 -0.16
CA PHE A 78 2.79 11.69 0.57
C PHE A 78 2.19 12.14 1.90
N GLU A 79 2.97 12.88 2.70
CA GLU A 79 2.56 13.41 4.00
C GLU A 79 1.34 14.33 3.85
N ASN A 80 1.39 15.31 2.94
CA ASN A 80 0.26 16.21 2.71
C ASN A 80 -1.03 15.47 2.28
N ARG A 81 -0.93 14.37 1.53
CA ARG A 81 -2.10 13.58 1.12
C ARG A 81 -2.59 12.68 2.26
N LEU A 82 -1.68 12.17 3.09
CA LEU A 82 -2.00 11.39 4.27
C LEU A 82 -2.74 12.25 5.31
N ASP A 83 -2.28 13.48 5.56
CA ASP A 83 -2.91 14.41 6.49
C ASP A 83 -4.32 14.80 6.04
N LYS A 84 -4.51 15.05 4.73
CA LYS A 84 -5.84 15.31 4.17
C LYS A 84 -6.80 14.13 4.32
N LEU A 85 -6.31 12.91 4.12
CA LEU A 85 -7.11 11.71 4.35
C LEU A 85 -7.45 11.55 5.83
N GLU A 86 -6.49 11.79 6.71
CA GLU A 86 -6.70 11.71 8.16
C GLU A 86 -7.73 12.72 8.64
N GLN A 87 -7.67 13.96 8.16
CA GLN A 87 -8.68 14.97 8.44
C GLN A 87 -10.08 14.54 7.96
N LEU A 88 -10.20 14.06 6.71
CA LEU A 88 -11.46 13.55 6.17
C LEU A 88 -12.04 12.42 7.05
N ILE A 89 -11.18 11.53 7.55
CA ILE A 89 -11.60 10.40 8.39
C ILE A 89 -12.07 10.87 9.77
N LYS A 90 -11.30 11.76 10.40
CA LYS A 90 -11.63 12.33 11.73
C LYS A 90 -12.91 13.14 11.74
N GLU A 91 -13.20 13.85 10.66
CA GLU A 91 -14.39 14.70 10.59
C GLU A 91 -15.69 13.91 10.37
N LYS A 92 -15.61 12.68 9.86
CA LYS A 92 -16.78 11.99 9.29
C LYS A 92 -16.95 10.53 9.66
N PHE A 93 -15.90 9.82 10.07
CA PHE A 93 -15.91 8.35 10.12
C PHE A 93 -15.26 7.78 11.38
N ASP A 94 -15.83 8.02 12.56
CA ASP A 94 -15.32 7.53 13.86
C ASP A 94 -15.05 6.01 13.86
N SER A 95 -15.94 5.22 13.26
CA SER A 95 -15.81 3.76 13.17
C SER A 95 -14.73 3.29 12.19
N PHE A 96 -14.39 4.12 11.20
CA PHE A 96 -13.27 3.86 10.30
C PHE A 96 -11.94 4.41 10.84
N GLU A 97 -11.97 5.43 11.70
CA GLU A 97 -10.77 6.04 12.27
C GLU A 97 -9.91 5.02 13.00
N GLN A 98 -10.52 4.17 13.84
CA GLN A 98 -9.78 3.14 14.58
C GLN A 98 -9.09 2.15 13.63
N TYR A 99 -9.78 1.73 12.56
CA TYR A 99 -9.17 0.87 11.55
C TYR A 99 -8.03 1.58 10.81
N TYR A 100 -8.23 2.85 10.47
CA TYR A 100 -7.25 3.67 9.80
C TYR A 100 -5.96 3.81 10.64
N VAL A 101 -6.10 4.22 11.90
CA VAL A 101 -4.96 4.46 12.80
C VAL A 101 -4.21 3.17 13.11
N ASN A 102 -4.92 2.09 13.44
CA ASN A 102 -4.30 0.87 13.94
C ASN A 102 -3.79 -0.06 12.83
N ASN A 103 -4.35 0.02 11.62
CA ASN A 103 -4.03 -0.91 10.53
C ASN A 103 -3.55 -0.20 9.28
N LEU A 104 -4.38 0.69 8.70
CA LEU A 104 -4.13 1.21 7.36
C LEU A 104 -2.94 2.19 7.31
N LYS A 105 -2.89 3.18 8.21
CA LYS A 105 -1.83 4.20 8.24
C LYS A 105 -0.43 3.60 8.42
N PRO A 106 -0.18 2.68 9.39
CA PRO A 106 1.12 2.01 9.51
C PRO A 106 1.51 1.24 8.25
N ARG A 107 0.55 0.58 7.58
CA ARG A 107 0.78 -0.18 6.35
C ARG A 107 1.15 0.72 5.17
N LEU A 108 0.43 1.82 4.98
CA LEU A 108 0.75 2.81 3.95
C LEU A 108 2.17 3.39 4.17
N GLN A 109 2.51 3.76 5.40
CA GLN A 109 3.85 4.25 5.71
C GLN A 109 4.93 3.19 5.46
N LYS A 110 4.69 1.94 5.88
CA LYS A 110 5.69 0.85 5.80
C LYS A 110 5.90 0.30 4.39
N PHE A 111 4.83 0.13 3.61
CA PHE A 111 4.87 -0.63 2.35
C PHE A 111 4.62 0.23 1.11
N VAL A 112 4.25 1.50 1.27
CA VAL A 112 4.09 2.45 0.14
C VAL A 112 5.18 3.52 0.23
N PHE A 113 5.33 4.17 1.39
CA PHE A 113 6.25 5.29 1.51
C PHE A 113 7.71 4.86 1.71
N LYS A 114 8.01 4.02 2.70
CA LYS A 114 9.41 3.58 2.98
C LYS A 114 10.10 2.94 1.76
N PRO A 115 9.46 2.07 0.97
CA PRO A 115 10.08 1.49 -0.23
C PRO A 115 10.45 2.54 -1.28
N ASN A 116 9.60 3.56 -1.46
CA ASN A 116 9.79 4.63 -2.44
C ASN A 116 10.79 5.71 -1.99
N SER A 117 10.97 5.90 -0.68
CA SER A 117 11.91 6.90 -0.11
C SER A 117 13.39 6.51 -0.21
N ARG A 118 13.69 5.22 -0.41
CA ARG A 118 15.08 4.70 -0.53
C ARG A 118 15.54 4.50 -1.96
N SER A 119 14.67 4.68 -2.95
CA SER A 119 14.99 4.63 -4.37
C SER A 119 15.11 6.06 -4.91
N ASN A 120 16.33 6.49 -5.25
CA ASN A 120 16.53 7.64 -6.15
C ASN A 120 16.01 7.35 -7.58
N GLU A 121 15.55 6.13 -7.84
CA GLU A 121 14.94 5.73 -9.10
C GLU A 121 13.42 5.73 -8.99
N LYS A 122 12.80 6.41 -9.95
CA LYS A 122 11.37 6.42 -10.20
C LYS A 122 10.90 4.97 -10.39
N ASN A 123 10.43 4.33 -9.33
CA ASN A 123 9.95 2.96 -9.44
C ASN A 123 8.54 2.99 -10.03
N THR A 124 8.49 2.81 -11.34
CA THR A 124 7.30 2.60 -12.16
C THR A 124 6.50 1.44 -11.58
N ARG A 125 5.26 1.74 -11.17
CA ARG A 125 4.12 0.81 -11.11
C ARG A 125 4.49 -0.64 -10.82
N SER A 126 4.55 -0.99 -9.53
CA SER A 126 4.39 -2.39 -9.12
C SER A 126 2.92 -2.81 -9.36
N THR A 127 2.56 -2.99 -10.62
CA THR A 127 1.43 -3.80 -11.04
C THR A 127 1.95 -5.24 -11.14
N THR A 128 1.22 -6.17 -10.53
CA THR A 128 1.44 -7.62 -10.66
C THR A 128 1.49 -8.12 -12.11
N HIS A 129 1.14 -7.28 -13.10
CA HIS A 129 1.36 -7.53 -14.53
C HIS A 129 2.82 -7.40 -15.00
N SER A 130 3.66 -6.59 -14.35
CA SER A 130 5.04 -6.33 -14.82
C SER A 130 5.99 -7.48 -14.47
N ILE A 131 5.87 -8.04 -13.25
CA ILE A 131 6.74 -9.12 -12.77
C ILE A 131 6.52 -10.41 -13.60
N HIS A 132 5.28 -10.66 -14.05
CA HIS A 132 4.97 -11.83 -14.87
C HIS A 132 5.56 -11.79 -16.30
N GLN A 133 5.93 -10.61 -16.83
CA GLN A 133 6.49 -10.52 -18.19
C GLN A 133 8.01 -10.62 -18.24
N GLN A 134 8.71 -10.39 -17.13
CA GLN A 134 10.18 -10.36 -17.14
C GLN A 134 10.81 -11.77 -17.02
N TYR A 135 10.11 -12.73 -16.41
CA TYR A 135 10.63 -14.09 -16.21
C TYR A 135 10.32 -15.09 -17.34
N PHE A 136 9.40 -14.77 -18.26
CA PHE A 136 9.02 -15.68 -19.36
C PHE A 136 9.68 -15.36 -20.71
N LYS A 137 10.53 -14.33 -20.80
CA LYS A 137 11.25 -14.01 -22.05
C LYS A 137 12.60 -14.72 -22.22
N ASN A 138 13.04 -15.51 -21.24
CA ASN A 138 14.31 -16.24 -21.30
C ASN A 138 14.16 -17.76 -21.49
N PHE A 139 12.96 -18.22 -21.85
CA PHE A 139 12.68 -19.62 -22.15
C PHE A 139 11.82 -19.74 -23.40
N TYR A 140 12.28 -19.24 -24.55
CA TYR A 140 11.99 -19.76 -25.90
C TYR A 140 13.04 -19.20 -26.87
#